data_AF-A0A2N3G6V7-F1
#
_entry.id   AF-A0A2N3G6V7-F1
#
_cell.length_a   1.000
_cell.length_b   1.000
_cell.length_c   1.000
_cell.angle_alpha   90.00
_cell.angle_beta   90.00
_cell.angle_gamma   90.00
#
_symmetry.space_group_name_H-M   'P 1'
#
loop_
_entity.id
_entity.type
_entity.pdbx_description
1 polymer ?
#
loop_
_entity_poly.entity_id
_entity_poly.type
_entity_poly.pdbx_seq_one_letter_code
_entity_poly.pdbx_strand_id
1 'polypeptide(L)' 'MTVYRLVKGKQLPAIRVGKNYRIKEIDVDAYLNRD' A
#
# COMPACT_ATOMS: atom_id res chain seq x y z
N MET A 1 -1.94 6.81 -10.81
CA MET A 1 -2.23 5.76 -9.81
C MET A 1 -2.14 6.38 -8.41
N THR A 2 -3.11 6.19 -7.51
CA THR A 2 -3.03 6.76 -6.15
C THR A 2 -2.87 5.65 -5.13
N VAL A 3 -2.04 5.87 -4.10
CA VAL A 3 -1.78 4.90 -3.03
C VAL A 3 -3.07 4.38 -2.40
N TYR A 4 -4.06 5.26 -2.21
CA TYR A 4 -5.37 4.86 -1.69
C TYR A 4 -6.09 3.83 -2.57
N ARG A 5 -6.06 4.01 -3.90
CA ARG A 5 -6.67 3.07 -4.84
C ARG A 5 -5.96 1.71 -4.84
N LEU A 6 -4.64 1.69 -4.64
CA LEU A 6 -3.86 0.44 -4.53
C LEU A 6 -4.25 -0.36 -3.29
N VAL A 7 -4.38 0.33 -2.15
CA VAL A 7 -4.82 -0.28 -0.89
C VAL A 7 -6.24 -0.81 -1.02
N LYS A 8 -7.16 -0.01 -1.60
CA LYS A 8 -8.55 -0.45 -1.81
C LYS A 8 -8.67 -1.59 -2.83
N GLY A 9 -7.81 -1.61 -3.84
CA GLY A 9 -7.73 -2.68 -4.84
C GLY A 9 -6.98 -3.92 -4.38
N LYS A 10 -6.54 -3.99 -3.10
CA LYS A 10 -5.74 -5.10 -2.55
C LYS A 10 -4.42 -5.36 -3.29
N GLN A 11 -3.90 -4.35 -3.99
CA GLN A 11 -2.64 -4.41 -4.70
C GLN A 11 -1.44 -4.02 -3.84
N LEU A 12 -1.68 -3.20 -2.80
CA LEU A 12 -0.68 -2.82 -1.80
C LEU A 12 -1.20 -3.12 -0.40
N PRO A 13 -0.56 -4.01 0.37
CA PRO A 13 -0.94 -4.31 1.75
C PRO A 13 -0.88 -3.06 2.63
N ALA A 14 -1.90 -2.84 3.47
CA ALA A 14 -1.89 -1.73 4.42
C ALA A 14 -2.72 -2.05 5.67
N ILE A 15 -2.31 -1.45 6.78
CA ILE A 15 -3.02 -1.49 8.07
C ILE A 15 -3.69 -0.15 8.28
N ARG A 16 -4.95 -0.15 8.73
CA ARG A 16 -5.68 1.09 9.04
C ARG A 16 -5.43 1.52 10.49
N VAL A 17 -4.95 2.73 10.68
CA VAL A 17 -4.73 3.36 11.99
C VAL A 17 -5.52 4.66 12.03
N GLY A 18 -6.70 4.60 12.66
CA GLY A 18 -7.67 5.69 12.64
C GLY A 18 -8.12 6.05 11.22
N LYS A 19 -7.90 7.31 10.83
CA LYS A 19 -8.23 7.81 9.47
C LYS A 19 -7.14 7.53 8.43
N ASN A 20 -5.95 7.08 8.85
CA ASN A 20 -4.79 6.90 7.97
C ASN A 20 -4.50 5.42 7.70
N TYR A 21 -3.78 5.16 6.62
CA TYR A 21 -3.19 3.85 6.35
C TYR A 21 -1.69 3.85 6.68
N ARG A 22 -1.21 2.74 7.22
CA ARG A 22 0.21 2.45 7.43
C ARG A 22 0.59 1.30 6.51
N ILE A 23 1.66 1.47 5.78
CA ILE A 23 2.19 0.49 4.83
C ILE A 23 3.61 0.21 5.29
N LYS A 24 4.02 -1.06 5.28
CA LYS A 24 5.40 -1.42 5.59
C LYS A 24 6.27 -1.05 4.40
N GLU A 25 7.46 -0.53 4.68
CA GLU A 25 8.44 -0.17 3.65
C GLU A 25 8.72 -1.32 2.68
N ILE A 26 8.96 -2.52 3.20
CA ILE A 26 9.16 -3.74 2.39
C ILE A 26 8.02 -4.03 1.40
N ASP A 27 6.78 -3.73 1.77
CA ASP A 27 5.62 -3.94 0.89
C ASP A 27 5.55 -2.86 -0.21
N VAL A 28 6.03 -1.64 0.08
CA VAL A 28 6.20 -0.58 -0.93
C VAL A 28 7.32 -0.95 -1.89
N ASP A 29 8.47 -1.39 -1.38
CA ASP A 29 9.62 -1.78 -2.20
C ASP A 29 9.25 -2.96 -3.11
N ALA A 30 8.59 -3.98 -2.57
CA ALA A 30 8.09 -5.11 -3.37
C ALA A 30 7.09 -4.67 -4.45
N TYR A 31 6.29 -3.63 -4.18
CA TYR A 31 5.35 -3.07 -5.16
C TYR A 31 6.05 -2.28 -6.27
N LEU A 32 7.05 -1.46 -5.92
CA LEU A 32 7.79 -0.63 -6.87
C LEU A 32 8.74 -1.45 -7.76
N ASN A 33 9.20 -2.60 -7.27
CA ASN A 33 10.07 -3.51 -8.00
C ASN A 33 9.30 -4.58 -8.81
N ARG A 34 7.97 -4.51 -8.88
CA ARG A 34 7.16 -5.33 -9.78
C ARG A 34 7.09 -4.63 -11.14
N ASP A 35 7.88 -5.13 -12.09
CA ASP A 35 7.90 -4.86 -13.54
C ASP A 35 7.28 -3.53 -14.03
#